data_AF-A0A538LMB6-F1
#
_entry.id   AF-A0A538LMB6-F1
#
_cell.length_a   1.000
_cell.length_b   1.000
_cell.length_c   1.000
_cell.angle_alpha   90.00
_cell.angle_beta   90.00
_cell.angle_gamma   90.00
#
_symmetry.space_group_name_H-M   'P 1'
#
loop_
_entity.id
_entity.type
_entity.pdbx_description
1 polymer ?
#
loop_
_entity_poly.entity_id
_entity_poly.type
_entity_poly.pdbx_seq_one_letter_code
_entity_poly.pdbx_strand_id
1 'polypeptide(L)'
;MVVLLAISAAGCGGDPSKAGATFHNGFLAFGYPAAWKPSAFKIAGELHFSPVLYLSSQSLHQPCRTKQRGTVCGWPVDRLEPGGALIVWENRGYPGWSLDAASGTPLKVGGRAAKQLVTRPGQCSAIGADETIAVAIQRPIPHNWTAVTACLKGPGLAKSERELDALLASTRFLER
;
A
#
# COMPACT_ATOMS: atom_id res chain seq x y z
N MET A 1 -45.10 -48.79 -1.24
CA MET A 1 -44.91 -47.37 -1.60
C MET A 1 -43.82 -46.80 -0.70
N VAL A 2 -42.62 -46.59 -1.23
CA VAL A 2 -41.49 -46.00 -0.50
C VAL A 2 -41.26 -44.62 -1.11
N VAL A 3 -41.47 -43.57 -0.32
CA VAL A 3 -41.23 -42.18 -0.74
C VAL A 3 -39.78 -41.83 -0.40
N LEU A 4 -38.97 -41.60 -1.43
CA LEU A 4 -37.60 -41.11 -1.33
C LEU A 4 -37.61 -39.60 -1.01
N LEU A 5 -37.10 -39.23 0.16
CA LEU A 5 -36.80 -37.85 0.54
C LEU A 5 -35.43 -37.46 -0.04
N ALA A 6 -35.43 -36.56 -1.03
CA ALA A 6 -34.22 -35.93 -1.53
C ALA A 6 -33.87 -34.72 -0.64
N ILE A 7 -32.83 -34.87 0.19
CA ILE A 7 -32.26 -33.77 0.97
C ILE A 7 -31.30 -33.01 0.06
N SER A 8 -31.71 -31.83 -0.38
CA SER A 8 -30.83 -30.88 -1.07
C SER A 8 -29.92 -30.23 -0.04
N ALA A 9 -28.69 -30.72 0.09
CA ALA A 9 -27.68 -30.09 0.91
C ALA A 9 -27.24 -28.76 0.27
N ALA A 10 -27.45 -27.67 1.00
CA ALA A 10 -27.03 -26.32 0.65
C ALA A 10 -25.52 -26.28 0.36
N GLY A 11 -25.16 -25.88 -0.85
CA GLY A 11 -23.78 -25.53 -1.16
C GLY A 11 -23.41 -24.23 -0.46
N CYS A 12 -22.66 -24.32 0.64
CA CYS A 12 -21.88 -23.20 1.14
C CYS A 12 -20.72 -22.95 0.16
N GLY A 13 -21.02 -22.24 -0.93
CA GLY A 13 -20.01 -21.66 -1.81
C GLY A 13 -19.35 -20.47 -1.12
N GLY A 14 -18.52 -20.74 -0.12
CA GLY A 14 -17.60 -19.76 0.41
C GLY A 14 -16.37 -19.72 -0.49
N ASP A 15 -16.30 -18.76 -1.41
CA ASP A 15 -15.03 -18.42 -2.05
C ASP A 15 -14.03 -18.03 -0.94
N PRO A 16 -12.91 -18.75 -0.75
CA PRO A 16 -11.87 -18.35 0.18
C PRO A 16 -11.02 -17.26 -0.47
N SER A 17 -11.65 -16.13 -0.79
CA SER A 17 -10.93 -14.86 -0.82
C SER A 17 -10.46 -14.64 0.60
N LYS A 18 -9.24 -15.11 0.91
CA LYS A 18 -8.57 -15.04 2.23
C LYS A 18 -9.10 -13.84 3.02
N ALA A 19 -9.72 -14.11 4.17
CA ALA A 19 -10.16 -13.08 5.09
C ALA A 19 -9.06 -12.02 5.25
N GLY A 20 -9.39 -10.76 4.99
CA GLY A 20 -8.45 -9.65 5.09
C GLY A 20 -7.94 -9.51 6.52
N ALA A 21 -6.68 -9.10 6.67
CA ALA A 21 -6.15 -8.63 7.94
C ALA A 21 -6.37 -7.12 8.07
N THR A 22 -6.30 -6.60 9.29
CA THR A 22 -6.44 -5.17 9.56
C THR A 22 -5.15 -4.61 10.13
N PHE A 23 -4.73 -3.46 9.63
CA PHE A 23 -3.65 -2.66 10.20
C PHE A 23 -4.26 -1.52 11.02
N HIS A 24 -3.64 -1.19 12.14
CA HIS A 24 -4.03 -0.08 13.01
C HIS A 24 -2.79 0.48 13.70
N ASN A 25 -2.59 1.79 13.64
CA ASN A 25 -1.67 2.53 14.51
C ASN A 25 -2.31 3.86 14.95
N GLY A 26 -1.56 4.76 15.60
CA GLY A 26 -2.10 6.06 16.03
C GLY A 26 -2.43 7.05 14.89
N PHE A 27 -2.13 6.72 13.64
CA PHE A 27 -2.26 7.61 12.48
C PHE A 27 -3.35 7.15 11.50
N LEU A 28 -3.42 5.84 11.21
CA LEU A 28 -4.36 5.26 10.26
C LEU A 28 -4.80 3.84 10.64
N ALA A 29 -5.87 3.38 10.01
CA ALA A 29 -6.30 1.99 10.01
C ALA A 29 -6.84 1.60 8.62
N PHE A 30 -6.56 0.39 8.15
CA PHE A 30 -7.05 -0.14 6.87
C PHE A 30 -7.08 -1.67 6.86
N GLY A 31 -7.85 -2.25 5.95
CA GLY A 31 -7.80 -3.68 5.63
C GLY A 31 -6.76 -3.99 4.56
N TYR A 32 -6.17 -5.19 4.59
CA TYR A 32 -5.21 -5.65 3.58
C TYR A 32 -5.26 -7.17 3.40
N PRO A 33 -4.80 -7.72 2.26
CA PRO A 33 -4.75 -9.17 2.05
C PRO A 33 -3.86 -9.84 3.09
N ALA A 34 -4.32 -10.93 3.70
CA ALA A 34 -3.53 -11.67 4.70
C ALA A 34 -2.19 -12.25 4.15
N ALA A 35 -2.00 -12.23 2.83
CA ALA A 35 -0.72 -12.58 2.21
C ALA A 35 0.36 -11.51 2.37
N TRP A 36 -0.03 -10.25 2.63
CA TRP A 36 0.91 -9.16 2.86
C TRP A 36 1.25 -9.06 4.34
N LYS A 37 2.50 -8.75 4.65
CA LYS A 37 2.98 -8.59 6.02
C LYS A 37 3.35 -7.12 6.25
N PRO A 38 2.81 -6.48 7.31
CA PRO A 38 3.24 -5.16 7.70
C PRO A 38 4.66 -5.22 8.30
N SER A 39 5.49 -4.25 7.94
CA SER A 39 6.78 -4.00 8.56
C SER A 39 6.84 -2.54 8.99
N ALA A 40 6.94 -2.32 10.30
CA ALA A 40 7.11 -0.99 10.85
C ALA A 40 8.48 -0.43 10.45
N PHE A 41 8.52 0.86 10.13
CA PHE A 41 9.79 1.53 9.89
C PHE A 41 10.56 1.68 11.20
N LYS A 42 11.84 1.29 11.21
CA LYS A 42 12.72 1.44 12.37
C LYS A 42 13.98 2.16 11.92
N ILE A 43 14.15 3.41 12.34
CA ILE A 43 15.43 4.12 12.19
C ILE A 43 15.74 4.93 13.43
N ALA A 44 17.03 5.09 13.70
CA ALA A 44 17.56 6.14 14.56
C ALA A 44 18.06 7.28 13.66
N GLY A 45 17.43 8.45 13.73
CA GLY A 45 17.84 9.67 13.00
C GLY A 45 16.69 10.42 12.32
N GLU A 46 16.99 11.62 11.82
CA GLU A 46 16.07 12.45 11.03
C GLU A 46 16.13 12.07 9.54
N LEU A 47 14.96 11.97 8.89
CA LEU A 47 14.82 11.73 7.45
C LEU A 47 13.98 12.87 6.85
N HIS A 48 14.24 13.21 5.58
CA HIS A 48 13.45 14.21 4.85
C HIS A 48 12.03 13.71 4.47
N PHE A 49 11.74 12.44 4.74
CA PHE A 49 10.42 11.82 4.64
C PHE A 49 10.14 11.08 5.95
N SER A 50 8.86 10.97 6.33
CA SER A 50 8.46 10.24 7.53
C SER A 50 7.73 8.96 7.14
N PRO A 51 8.44 7.85 6.94
CA PRO A 51 7.83 6.57 6.57
C PRO A 51 6.94 6.06 7.71
N VAL A 52 5.70 5.72 7.37
CA VAL A 52 4.69 5.26 8.32
C VAL A 52 4.79 3.74 8.48
N LEU A 53 4.80 3.00 7.36
CA LEU A 53 4.90 1.54 7.33
C LEU A 53 5.18 1.02 5.91
N TYR A 54 5.63 -0.22 5.83
CA TYR A 54 5.62 -1.03 4.61
C TYR A 54 4.64 -2.19 4.73
N LEU A 55 3.98 -2.56 3.62
CA LEU A 55 3.30 -3.84 3.45
C LEU A 55 3.94 -4.57 2.28
N SER A 56 4.22 -5.86 2.41
CA SER A 56 4.71 -6.65 1.28
C SER A 56 4.26 -8.10 1.31
N SER A 57 4.09 -8.68 0.12
CA SER A 57 3.87 -10.12 -0.06
C SER A 57 5.11 -10.98 0.20
N GLN A 58 6.28 -10.36 0.38
CA GLN A 58 7.55 -11.03 0.61
C GLN A 58 8.31 -10.43 1.79
N SER A 59 9.37 -11.12 2.22
CA SER A 59 10.24 -10.64 3.30
C SER A 59 10.93 -9.35 2.91
N LEU A 60 11.01 -8.43 3.87
CA LEU A 60 11.66 -7.13 3.72
C LEU A 60 12.92 -7.05 4.57
N HIS A 61 13.95 -6.36 4.06
CA HIS A 61 15.15 -6.01 4.82
C HIS A 61 15.08 -4.56 5.34
N GLN A 62 16.02 -4.20 6.21
CA GLN A 62 16.15 -2.81 6.66
C GLN A 62 16.50 -1.92 5.46
N PRO A 63 15.68 -0.89 5.15
CA PRO A 63 15.88 -0.06 3.98
C PRO A 63 16.99 0.98 4.18
N CYS A 64 17.32 1.30 5.43
CA CYS A 64 18.28 2.33 5.76
C CYS A 64 19.50 1.76 6.46
N ARG A 65 20.68 2.32 6.15
CA ARG A 65 21.95 2.01 6.79
C ARG A 65 22.60 3.31 7.25
N THR A 66 22.85 3.42 8.55
CA THR A 66 23.59 4.54 9.14
C THR A 66 25.09 4.28 9.02
N LYS A 67 25.83 5.24 8.47
CA LYS A 67 27.30 5.26 8.46
C LYS A 67 27.79 6.53 9.14
N GLN A 68 29.08 6.62 9.45
CA GLN A 68 29.69 7.82 10.05
C GLN A 68 29.41 9.13 9.28
N ARG A 69 29.13 9.05 7.97
CA ARG A 69 28.86 10.21 7.10
C ARG A 69 27.37 10.46 6.83
N GLY A 70 26.48 9.79 7.54
CA GLY A 70 25.03 9.96 7.42
C GLY A 70 24.27 8.67 7.12
N THR A 71 22.96 8.83 6.95
CA THR A 71 22.01 7.75 6.72
C THR A 71 21.65 7.67 5.25
N VAL A 72 21.81 6.50 4.65
CA VAL A 72 21.36 6.23 3.28
C VAL A 72 20.21 5.24 3.33
N CYS A 73 19.11 5.58 2.66
CA CYS A 73 17.91 4.75 2.55
C CYS A 73 17.66 4.35 1.10
N GLY A 74 17.10 3.15 0.92
CA GLY A 74 16.62 2.65 -0.36
C GLY A 74 15.31 1.89 -0.19
N TRP A 75 14.99 1.03 -1.15
CA TRP A 75 13.85 0.14 -1.04
C TRP A 75 14.08 -0.92 0.05
N PRO A 76 13.02 -1.40 0.73
CA PRO A 76 13.10 -2.47 1.73
C PRO A 76 13.18 -3.87 1.10
N VAL A 77 13.37 -3.94 -0.22
CA VAL A 77 13.51 -5.16 -1.00
C VAL A 77 14.44 -4.90 -2.18
N ASP A 78 15.30 -5.87 -2.50
CA ASP A 78 16.22 -5.75 -3.64
C ASP A 78 15.50 -6.00 -4.98
N ARG A 79 14.59 -6.99 -5.01
CA ARG A 79 13.78 -7.35 -6.19
C ARG A 79 12.44 -7.95 -5.77
N LEU A 80 11.37 -7.54 -6.44
CA LEU A 80 10.07 -8.19 -6.29
C LEU A 80 10.05 -9.55 -6.97
N GLU A 81 9.48 -10.53 -6.27
CA GLU A 81 9.18 -11.85 -6.82
C GLU A 81 8.00 -11.77 -7.80
N PRO A 82 7.88 -12.70 -8.77
CA PRO A 82 6.70 -12.75 -9.65
C PRO A 82 5.39 -12.78 -8.86
N GLY A 83 4.44 -11.90 -9.20
CA GLY A 83 3.20 -11.71 -8.44
C GLY A 83 3.36 -10.95 -7.12
N GLY A 84 4.55 -10.40 -6.87
CA GLY A 84 4.90 -9.69 -5.66
C GLY A 84 4.35 -8.26 -5.61
N ALA A 85 4.11 -7.78 -4.39
CA ALA A 85 3.68 -6.43 -4.11
C ALA A 85 4.51 -5.83 -2.97
N LEU A 86 4.84 -4.54 -3.10
CA LEU A 86 5.34 -3.68 -2.02
C LEU A 86 4.50 -2.42 -1.99
N ILE A 87 3.89 -2.14 -0.84
CA ILE A 87 3.14 -0.92 -0.56
C ILE A 87 3.92 -0.11 0.48
N VAL A 88 4.19 1.14 0.17
CA VAL A 88 4.89 2.08 1.04
C VAL A 88 3.94 3.17 1.45
N TRP A 89 3.76 3.38 2.75
CA TRP A 89 3.10 4.56 3.29
C TRP A 89 4.11 5.50 3.92
N GLU A 90 3.99 6.79 3.61
CA GLU A 90 4.90 7.82 4.09
C GLU A 90 4.19 9.17 4.15
N ASN A 91 4.66 10.05 5.03
CA ASN A 91 4.32 11.46 5.00
C ASN A 91 5.45 12.23 4.30
N ARG A 92 5.05 13.12 3.41
CA ARG A 92 5.95 13.98 2.63
C ARG A 92 5.54 15.44 2.77
N GLY A 93 6.50 16.33 2.55
CA GLY A 93 6.28 17.77 2.50
C GLY A 93 7.24 18.45 1.54
N TYR A 94 6.75 19.41 0.77
CA TYR A 94 7.56 20.22 -0.14
C TYR A 94 6.96 21.62 -0.28
N PRO A 95 7.69 22.71 0.02
CA PRO A 95 7.17 24.07 -0.10
C PRO A 95 6.55 24.34 -1.48
N GLY A 96 5.34 24.92 -1.49
CA GLY A 96 4.62 25.20 -2.74
C GLY A 96 3.89 24.00 -3.36
N TRP A 97 4.02 22.79 -2.79
CA TRP A 97 3.23 21.65 -3.24
C TRP A 97 1.73 21.83 -2.91
N SER A 98 0.87 21.39 -3.82
CA SER A 98 -0.57 21.26 -3.63
C SER A 98 -1.10 20.02 -4.37
N LEU A 99 -2.25 19.48 -3.92
CA LEU A 99 -2.89 18.35 -4.60
C LEU A 99 -3.31 18.71 -6.02
N ASP A 100 -3.71 19.96 -6.26
CA ASP A 100 -4.13 20.44 -7.58
C ASP A 100 -2.99 20.36 -8.61
N ALA A 101 -1.76 20.64 -8.19
CA ALA A 101 -0.57 20.52 -9.03
C ALA A 101 -0.09 19.07 -9.22
N ALA A 102 -0.56 18.12 -8.41
CA ALA A 102 -0.17 16.72 -8.57
C ALA A 102 -0.79 16.11 -9.84
N SER A 103 -0.04 15.24 -10.52
CA SER A 103 -0.54 14.46 -11.66
C SER A 103 -1.42 13.30 -11.22
N GLY A 104 -2.29 12.83 -12.11
CA GLY A 104 -3.09 11.62 -11.91
C GLY A 104 -4.60 11.88 -11.82
N THR A 105 -5.33 10.79 -11.68
CA THR A 105 -6.79 10.77 -11.62
C THR A 105 -7.27 11.06 -10.19
N PRO A 106 -8.27 11.93 -9.99
CA PRO A 106 -8.84 12.18 -8.68
C PRO A 106 -9.48 10.94 -8.06
N LEU A 107 -9.32 10.78 -6.75
CA LEU A 107 -10.00 9.78 -5.92
C LEU A 107 -10.19 10.27 -4.49
N LYS A 108 -10.85 9.47 -3.64
CA LYS A 108 -10.95 9.71 -2.20
C LYS A 108 -10.32 8.55 -1.43
N VAL A 109 -9.57 8.87 -0.39
CA VAL A 109 -8.99 7.89 0.55
C VAL A 109 -9.34 8.33 1.95
N GLY A 110 -10.07 7.51 2.71
CA GLY A 110 -10.52 7.85 4.07
C GLY A 110 -11.21 9.22 4.20
N GLY A 111 -12.00 9.59 3.19
CA GLY A 111 -12.70 10.89 3.12
C GLY A 111 -11.85 12.07 2.65
N ARG A 112 -10.52 11.91 2.53
CA ARG A 112 -9.60 12.96 2.06
C ARG A 112 -9.48 12.93 0.53
N ALA A 113 -9.34 14.12 -0.07
CA ALA A 113 -9.07 14.25 -1.50
C ALA A 113 -7.69 13.68 -1.83
N ALA A 114 -7.58 12.99 -2.96
CA ALA A 114 -6.35 12.39 -3.41
C ALA A 114 -6.24 12.40 -4.94
N LYS A 115 -5.03 12.14 -5.46
CA LYS A 115 -4.78 11.83 -6.87
C LYS A 115 -3.94 10.57 -6.99
N GLN A 116 -4.29 9.71 -7.95
CA GLN A 116 -3.61 8.47 -8.26
C GLN A 116 -2.99 8.54 -9.65
N LEU A 117 -1.69 8.25 -9.73
CA LEU A 117 -0.94 8.14 -10.97
C LEU A 117 -0.43 6.72 -11.13
N VAL A 118 -0.80 6.08 -12.24
CA VAL A 118 -0.29 4.77 -12.63
C VAL A 118 0.80 4.96 -13.69
N THR A 119 1.96 4.34 -13.49
CA THR A 119 3.06 4.34 -14.46
C THR A 119 3.63 2.94 -14.60
N ARG A 120 3.93 2.53 -15.84
CA ARG A 120 4.43 1.19 -16.15
C ARG A 120 5.78 1.29 -16.86
N PRO A 121 6.90 0.91 -16.23
CA PRO A 121 7.05 0.41 -14.84
C PRO A 121 7.15 1.51 -13.77
N GLY A 122 7.47 2.75 -14.14
CA GLY A 122 7.68 3.85 -13.20
C GLY A 122 8.94 3.69 -12.33
N GLN A 123 8.98 4.39 -11.18
CA GLN A 123 10.12 4.38 -10.25
C GLN A 123 10.39 3.00 -9.62
N CYS A 124 9.36 2.15 -9.52
CA CYS A 124 9.49 0.80 -8.96
C CYS A 124 10.25 -0.18 -9.89
N SER A 125 10.57 0.22 -11.13
CA SER A 125 11.46 -0.54 -12.01
C SER A 125 12.82 -0.84 -11.36
N ALA A 126 13.27 0.02 -10.45
CA ALA A 126 14.50 -0.17 -9.67
C ALA A 126 14.52 -1.47 -8.83
N ILE A 127 13.34 -2.02 -8.49
CA ILE A 127 13.19 -3.29 -7.77
C ILE A 127 12.50 -4.36 -8.64
N GLY A 128 12.52 -4.17 -9.96
CA GLY A 128 11.98 -5.12 -10.93
C GLY A 128 10.45 -5.20 -10.96
N ALA A 129 9.74 -4.18 -10.47
CA ALA A 129 8.30 -4.07 -10.63
C ALA A 129 7.93 -3.74 -12.09
N ASP A 130 6.74 -4.19 -12.50
CA ASP A 130 6.19 -3.91 -13.83
C ASP A 130 5.24 -2.69 -13.80
N GLU A 131 4.85 -2.25 -12.60
CA GLU A 131 3.96 -1.12 -12.38
C GLU A 131 4.29 -0.37 -11.07
N THR A 132 4.18 0.95 -11.14
CA THR A 132 4.16 1.87 -10.00
C THR A 132 2.81 2.57 -9.95
N ILE A 133 2.12 2.48 -8.82
CA ILE A 133 0.95 3.31 -8.51
C ILE A 133 1.33 4.28 -7.39
N ALA A 134 1.28 5.58 -7.67
CA ALA A 134 1.54 6.64 -6.70
C ALA A 134 0.22 7.34 -6.34
N VAL A 135 -0.10 7.40 -5.05
CA VAL A 135 -1.28 8.09 -4.54
C VAL A 135 -0.83 9.22 -3.61
N ALA A 136 -1.20 10.44 -3.95
CA ALA A 136 -1.01 11.61 -3.09
C ALA A 136 -2.32 11.94 -2.39
N ILE A 137 -2.34 11.92 -1.05
CA ILE A 137 -3.53 12.13 -0.23
C ILE A 137 -3.34 13.42 0.56
N GLN A 138 -4.25 14.37 0.36
CA GLN A 138 -4.20 15.67 1.02
C GLN A 138 -4.20 15.52 2.54
N ARG A 139 -3.37 16.31 3.23
CA ARG A 139 -3.39 16.45 4.69
C ARG A 139 -3.94 17.83 5.08
N PRO A 140 -4.47 17.99 6.31
CA PRO A 140 -4.89 19.28 6.85
C PRO A 140 -3.69 20.16 7.27
N ILE A 141 -2.56 20.03 6.58
CA ILE A 141 -1.33 20.78 6.82
C ILE A 141 -0.85 21.26 5.44
N PRO A 142 -0.67 22.58 5.22
CA PRO A 142 -0.21 23.10 3.94
C PRO A 142 1.06 22.41 3.46
N HIS A 143 1.18 22.19 2.15
CA HIS A 143 2.38 21.64 1.49
C HIS A 143 2.77 20.21 1.90
N ASN A 144 1.92 19.54 2.68
CA ASN A 144 2.16 18.20 3.19
C ASN A 144 1.08 17.24 2.68
N TRP A 145 1.48 15.99 2.46
CA TRP A 145 0.58 14.93 2.03
C TRP A 145 1.01 13.59 2.60
N THR A 146 0.07 12.65 2.63
CA THR A 146 0.37 11.24 2.83
C THR A 146 0.51 10.61 1.46
N ALA A 147 1.63 9.94 1.21
CA ALA A 147 1.89 9.24 -0.02
C ALA A 147 1.73 7.73 0.18
N VAL A 148 1.09 7.09 -0.80
CA VAL A 148 1.12 5.64 -0.98
C VAL A 148 1.84 5.34 -2.28
N THR A 149 2.89 4.53 -2.22
CA THR A 149 3.54 4.00 -3.42
C THR A 149 3.36 2.49 -3.44
N ALA A 150 2.68 1.97 -4.46
CA ALA A 150 2.57 0.54 -4.72
C ALA A 150 3.50 0.15 -5.87
N CYS A 151 4.37 -0.81 -5.62
CA CYS A 151 5.21 -1.46 -6.61
C CYS A 151 4.66 -2.88 -6.84
N LEU A 152 4.17 -3.14 -8.05
CA LEU A 152 3.49 -4.39 -8.39
C LEU A 152 4.27 -5.14 -9.48
N LYS A 153 4.40 -6.45 -9.32
CA LYS A 153 5.06 -7.32 -10.28
C LYS A 153 4.13 -8.38 -10.82
N GLY A 154 4.12 -8.59 -12.13
CA GLY A 154 3.40 -9.66 -12.79
C GLY A 154 3.97 -11.05 -12.45
N PRO A 155 3.19 -12.13 -12.67
CA PRO A 155 1.83 -12.14 -13.19
C PRO A 155 0.79 -11.64 -12.16
N GLY A 156 -0.41 -11.30 -12.63
CA GLY A 156 -1.54 -10.99 -11.74
C GLY A 156 -1.68 -9.52 -11.31
N LEU A 157 -1.11 -8.56 -12.07
CA LEU A 157 -1.19 -7.12 -11.77
C LEU A 157 -2.62 -6.66 -11.46
N ALA A 158 -3.60 -7.00 -12.30
CA ALA A 158 -4.99 -6.62 -12.08
C ALA A 158 -5.57 -7.11 -10.74
N LYS A 159 -5.08 -8.22 -10.20
CA LYS A 159 -5.48 -8.68 -8.86
C LYS A 159 -4.85 -7.79 -7.79
N SER A 160 -3.55 -7.52 -7.89
CA SER A 160 -2.84 -6.65 -6.94
C SER A 160 -3.35 -5.21 -6.95
N GLU A 161 -3.75 -4.69 -8.12
CA GLU A 161 -4.43 -3.40 -8.26
C GLU A 161 -5.74 -3.38 -7.45
N ARG A 162 -6.61 -4.41 -7.60
CA ARG A 162 -7.85 -4.52 -6.82
C ARG A 162 -7.59 -4.64 -5.31
N GLU A 163 -6.53 -5.34 -4.92
CA GLU A 163 -6.12 -5.44 -3.51
C GLU A 163 -5.66 -4.09 -2.95
N LEU A 164 -4.96 -3.28 -3.75
CA LEU A 164 -4.61 -1.90 -3.40
C LEU A 164 -5.86 -1.01 -3.31
N ASP A 165 -6.78 -1.11 -4.27
CA ASP A 165 -8.03 -0.32 -4.27
C ASP A 165 -8.85 -0.61 -3.01
N ALA A 166 -8.98 -1.89 -2.62
CA ALA A 166 -9.66 -2.29 -1.39
C ALA A 166 -8.97 -1.75 -0.13
N LEU A 167 -7.63 -1.73 -0.12
CA LEU A 167 -6.84 -1.14 0.96
C LEU A 167 -7.10 0.38 1.07
N LEU A 168 -7.06 1.11 -0.04
CA LEU A 168 -7.33 2.56 -0.07
C LEU A 168 -8.78 2.87 0.33
N ALA A 169 -9.74 2.09 -0.17
CA ALA A 169 -11.16 2.27 0.14
C ALA A 169 -11.48 2.02 1.63
N SER A 170 -10.79 1.08 2.27
CA SER A 170 -10.96 0.76 3.70
C SER A 170 -10.15 1.66 4.65
N THR A 171 -9.34 2.57 4.10
CA THR A 171 -8.47 3.45 4.90
C THR A 171 -9.29 4.45 5.71
N ARG A 172 -8.93 4.59 6.99
CA ARG A 172 -9.43 5.61 7.92
C ARG A 172 -8.25 6.34 8.54
N PHE A 173 -8.26 7.67 8.50
CA PHE A 173 -7.31 8.50 9.21
C PHE A 173 -7.80 8.72 10.64
N LEU A 174 -6.90 8.54 11.61
CA LEU A 174 -7.20 8.63 13.05
C LEU A 174 -6.65 9.92 13.67
N GLU A 175 -5.71 10.57 13.00
CA GLU A 175 -5.34 11.95 13.31
C GLU A 175 -6.49 12.91 12.95
N ARG A 176 -6.75 13.88 13.85
CA ARG A 176 -7.70 14.98 13.60
C ARG A 176 -7.02 16.08 12.78
#